data_AF-N6WZ44-F1
#
_entry.id   AF-N6WZ44-F1
#
_cell.length_a   1.000
_cell.length_b   1.000
_cell.length_c   1.000
_cell.angle_alpha   90.00
_cell.angle_beta   90.00
_cell.angle_gamma   90.00
#
_symmetry.space_group_name_H-M   'P 1'
#
loop_
_entity.id
_entity.type
_entity.pdbx_description
1 polymer ?
#
loop_
_entity_poly.entity_id
_entity_poly.type
_entity_poly.pdbx_seq_one_letter_code
_entity_poly.pdbx_strand_id
1 'polypeptide(L)'
;MSNFTVYEHEGRLQLSIGEGYKYSPTSILAFLRKRANIDILSKKSWLLTDDYQCEFRYKNYNFVLYTPSDDVDMCPVQDVPRAVASELYGLVSEYQRVSVVEWICTWVHLFSRPFNYKP
;
A
#
# COMPACT_ATOMS: atom_id res chain seq x y z
N MET A 1 2.39 4.13 -19.64
CA MET A 1 1.13 4.17 -18.89
C MET A 1 1.23 3.11 -17.80
N SER A 2 0.89 3.45 -16.57
CA SER A 2 0.78 2.50 -15.45
C SER A 2 -0.53 1.75 -15.62
N ASN A 3 -0.51 0.42 -15.63
CA ASN A 3 -1.72 -0.37 -15.70
C ASN A 3 -2.18 -0.69 -14.28
N PHE A 4 -2.90 0.24 -13.66
CA PHE A 4 -3.61 -0.05 -12.42
C PHE A 4 -4.79 -0.96 -12.74
N THR A 5 -4.77 -2.18 -12.20
CA THR A 5 -5.81 -3.18 -12.46
C THR A 5 -6.53 -3.50 -11.16
N VAL A 6 -7.82 -3.22 -11.10
CA VAL A 6 -8.68 -3.62 -9.98
C VAL A 6 -9.45 -4.88 -10.39
N TYR A 7 -9.38 -5.92 -9.57
CA TYR A 7 -10.06 -7.19 -9.82
C TYR A 7 -10.65 -7.76 -8.52
N GLU A 8 -11.55 -8.74 -8.66
CA GLU A 8 -12.15 -9.43 -7.52
C GLU A 8 -11.44 -10.77 -7.28
N HIS A 9 -10.96 -10.98 -6.07
CA HIS A 9 -10.32 -12.22 -5.62
C HIS A 9 -10.93 -12.67 -4.30
N GLU A 10 -11.43 -13.90 -4.23
CA GLU A 10 -12.11 -14.46 -3.04
C GLU A 10 -13.22 -13.54 -2.45
N GLY A 11 -13.97 -12.85 -3.32
CA GLY A 11 -15.04 -11.93 -2.91
C GLY A 11 -14.57 -10.55 -2.45
N ARG A 12 -13.26 -10.27 -2.52
CA ARG A 12 -12.65 -8.99 -2.12
C ARG A 12 -12.08 -8.25 -3.32
N LEU A 13 -12.17 -6.92 -3.30
CA LEU A 13 -11.52 -6.09 -4.32
C LEU A 13 -10.02 -6.02 -4.03
N GLN A 14 -9.21 -6.32 -5.03
CA GLN A 14 -7.76 -6.22 -5.02
C GLN A 14 -7.29 -5.26 -6.10
N LEU A 15 -6.24 -4.51 -5.80
CA LEU A 15 -5.56 -3.62 -6.73
C LEU A 15 -4.17 -4.20 -7.01
N SER A 16 -3.85 -4.37 -8.30
CA SER A 16 -2.48 -4.56 -8.76
C SER A 16 -1.98 -3.30 -9.44
N ILE A 17 -0.79 -2.86 -9.03
CA ILE A 17 -0.11 -1.63 -9.48
C ILE A 17 0.95 -1.99 -10.55
N GLY A 18 0.68 -3.02 -11.36
CA GLY A 18 1.39 -3.32 -12.61
C GLY A 18 2.86 -3.73 -12.50
N GLU A 19 3.36 -4.28 -13.62
CA GLU A 19 4.65 -4.96 -13.69
C GLU A 19 5.87 -4.02 -13.73
N GLY A 20 6.93 -4.43 -13.01
CA GLY A 20 8.31 -4.05 -13.34
C GLY A 20 8.90 -2.89 -12.52
N TYR A 21 8.72 -2.89 -11.20
CA TYR A 21 9.38 -1.96 -10.26
C TYR A 21 9.21 -0.46 -10.56
N LYS A 22 8.30 -0.07 -11.47
CA LYS A 22 8.06 1.36 -11.79
C LYS A 22 7.58 2.14 -10.57
N TYR A 23 6.93 1.45 -9.65
CA TYR A 23 6.40 2.00 -8.41
C TYR A 23 7.07 1.31 -7.23
N SER A 24 7.82 2.06 -6.42
CA SER A 24 8.26 1.53 -5.13
C SER A 24 7.07 1.48 -4.18
N PRO A 25 6.85 0.37 -3.44
CA PRO A 25 5.76 0.28 -2.48
C PRO A 25 5.86 1.38 -1.40
N THR A 26 7.08 1.78 -1.03
CA THR A 26 7.30 2.89 -0.09
C THR A 26 6.86 4.24 -0.64
N SER A 27 6.99 4.45 -1.96
CA SER A 27 6.52 5.65 -2.63
C SER A 27 4.99 5.70 -2.72
N ILE A 28 4.33 4.54 -2.93
CA ILE A 28 2.87 4.43 -2.84
C ILE A 28 2.40 4.75 -1.42
N LEU A 29 3.04 4.21 -0.39
CA LEU A 29 2.71 4.52 1.00
C LEU A 29 2.92 6.00 1.33
N ALA A 30 4.02 6.61 0.87
CA ALA A 30 4.26 8.03 1.08
C ALA A 30 3.16 8.90 0.45
N PHE A 31 2.73 8.54 -0.76
CA PHE A 31 1.63 9.22 -1.45
C PHE A 31 0.32 9.08 -0.66
N LEU A 32 -0.02 7.88 -0.23
CA LEU A 32 -1.24 7.61 0.53
C LEU A 32 -1.23 8.27 1.91
N ARG A 33 -0.08 8.30 2.60
CA ARG A 33 0.04 9.02 3.88
C ARG A 33 -0.28 10.50 3.72
N LYS A 34 0.17 11.11 2.61
CA LYS A 34 -0.11 12.52 2.33
C LYS A 34 -1.55 12.76 1.88
N ARG A 35 -2.05 11.96 0.94
CA ARG A 35 -3.34 12.20 0.26
C ARG A 35 -4.54 11.65 1.03
N ALA A 36 -4.37 10.48 1.63
CA ALA A 36 -5.45 9.70 2.24
C ALA A 36 -5.32 9.61 3.77
N ASN A 37 -4.28 10.23 4.35
CA ASN A 37 -3.98 10.21 5.78
C ASN A 37 -4.01 8.79 6.38
N ILE A 38 -3.40 7.82 5.67
CA ILE A 38 -3.31 6.44 6.17
C ILE A 38 -2.40 6.35 7.39
N ASP A 39 -2.70 5.40 8.28
CA ASP A 39 -1.83 5.05 9.39
C ASP A 39 -1.11 3.74 9.11
N ILE A 40 0.23 3.75 9.12
CA ILE A 40 1.01 2.52 8.92
C ILE A 40 1.07 1.76 10.24
N LEU A 41 0.57 0.53 10.24
CA LEU A 41 0.44 -0.30 11.44
C LEU A 41 1.70 -1.13 11.68
N SER A 42 2.14 -1.86 10.66
CA SER A 42 3.37 -2.66 10.72
C SER A 42 3.94 -3.00 9.36
N LYS A 43 5.15 -3.55 9.41
CA LYS A 43 5.86 -4.14 8.27
C LYS A 43 6.16 -5.60 8.58
N LYS A 44 6.03 -6.50 7.61
CA LYS A 44 6.46 -7.91 7.79
C LYS A 44 7.87 -8.14 7.29
N SER A 45 8.32 -7.33 6.34
CA SER A 45 9.61 -7.46 5.67
C SER A 45 10.17 -6.10 5.31
N TRP A 46 11.48 -6.06 5.03
CA TRP A 46 12.17 -4.85 4.58
C TRP A 46 12.18 -4.77 3.07
N LEU A 47 12.40 -3.56 2.52
CA LEU A 47 12.58 -3.36 1.08
C LEU A 47 13.84 -4.07 0.52
N LEU A 48 14.76 -4.52 1.38
CA LEU A 48 15.96 -5.27 0.97
C LEU A 48 15.67 -6.74 0.67
N THR A 49 14.46 -7.22 0.98
CA THR A 49 13.99 -8.57 0.66
C THR A 49 12.96 -8.47 -0.45
N ASP A 50 12.98 -9.42 -1.39
CA ASP A 50 12.13 -9.42 -2.58
C ASP A 50 10.62 -9.40 -2.26
N ASP A 51 10.24 -9.82 -1.04
CA ASP A 51 8.86 -9.89 -0.57
C ASP A 51 8.50 -8.74 0.37
N TYR A 52 8.40 -7.48 -0.09
CA TYR A 52 7.95 -6.36 0.73
C TYR A 52 6.48 -6.55 1.16
N GLN A 53 6.17 -6.33 2.44
CA GLN A 53 4.79 -6.33 2.95
C GLN A 53 4.61 -5.32 4.08
N CYS A 54 3.57 -4.51 3.97
CA CYS A 54 3.21 -3.47 4.93
C CYS A 54 1.70 -3.42 5.16
N GLU A 55 1.29 -3.42 6.42
CA GLU A 55 -0.10 -3.25 6.83
C GLU A 55 -0.36 -1.79 7.21
N PHE A 56 -1.46 -1.24 6.74
CA PHE A 56 -1.87 0.14 7.02
C PHE A 56 -3.38 0.24 7.18
N ARG A 57 -3.83 1.33 7.81
CA ARG A 57 -5.24 1.61 8.09
C ARG A 57 -5.72 2.78 7.26
N TYR A 58 -6.88 2.61 6.64
CA TYR A 58 -7.62 3.65 5.94
C TYR A 58 -9.09 3.59 6.35
N LYS A 59 -9.64 4.71 6.84
CA LYS A 59 -11.04 4.81 7.34
C LYS A 59 -11.46 3.69 8.29
N ASN A 60 -10.59 3.31 9.24
CA ASN A 60 -10.78 2.21 10.20
C ASN A 60 -10.75 0.79 9.62
N TYR A 61 -10.39 0.63 8.35
CA TYR A 61 -10.20 -0.67 7.72
C TYR A 61 -8.72 -0.93 7.45
N ASN A 62 -8.29 -2.16 7.68
CA ASN A 62 -6.91 -2.56 7.49
C ASN A 62 -6.70 -3.10 6.07
N PHE A 63 -5.65 -2.61 5.44
CA PHE A 63 -5.18 -3.01 4.12
C PHE A 63 -3.74 -3.46 4.21
N VAL A 64 -3.35 -4.28 3.26
CA VAL A 64 -1.96 -4.68 3.06
C VAL A 64 -1.50 -4.20 1.69
N LEU A 65 -0.31 -3.61 1.66
CA LEU A 65 0.47 -3.35 0.45
C LEU A 65 1.62 -4.35 0.45
N TYR A 66 1.77 -5.12 -0.61
CA TYR A 66 2.78 -6.16 -0.70
C TYR A 66 3.32 -6.32 -2.12
N THR A 67 4.47 -6.96 -2.26
CA THR A 67 5.10 -7.19 -3.56
C THR A 67 5.18 -8.69 -3.87
N PRO A 68 4.14 -9.27 -4.51
CA PRO A 68 4.25 -10.64 -4.99
C PRO A 68 5.19 -10.66 -6.21
N SER A 69 6.44 -11.10 -6.03
CA SER A 69 7.46 -11.05 -7.08
C SER A 69 7.74 -9.62 -7.57
N ASP A 70 7.48 -9.30 -8.85
CA ASP A 70 7.82 -8.01 -9.48
C ASP A 70 6.67 -6.98 -9.46
N ASP A 71 5.51 -7.37 -8.94
CA ASP A 71 4.31 -6.54 -8.86
C ASP A 71 4.19 -5.85 -7.50
N VAL A 72 3.39 -4.77 -7.46
CA VAL A 72 2.96 -4.15 -6.20
C VAL A 72 1.45 -4.29 -6.10
N ASP A 73 1.00 -5.06 -5.12
CA ASP A 73 -0.41 -5.37 -4.91
C ASP A 73 -0.92 -4.80 -3.60
N MET A 74 -2.23 -4.54 -3.57
CA MET A 74 -2.93 -4.02 -2.41
C MET A 74 -4.28 -4.71 -2.26
N CYS A 75 -4.58 -5.19 -1.06
CA CYS A 75 -5.85 -5.82 -0.76
C CYS A 75 -6.29 -5.56 0.69
N PRO A 76 -7.60 -5.70 0.99
CA PRO A 76 -8.09 -5.59 2.36
C PRO A 76 -7.77 -6.86 3.17
N VAL A 77 -7.32 -6.67 4.41
CA VAL A 77 -7.00 -7.79 5.33
C VAL A 77 -8.28 -8.43 5.89
N GLN A 78 -9.34 -7.64 6.00
CA GLN A 78 -10.65 -8.01 6.52
C GLN A 78 -11.75 -7.77 5.48
N ASP A 79 -12.99 -8.10 5.80
CA ASP A 79 -14.12 -7.66 4.96
C ASP A 79 -14.28 -6.13 5.05
N VAL A 80 -14.36 -5.48 3.90
CA VAL A 80 -14.36 -4.02 3.77
C VAL A 80 -15.45 -3.62 2.78
N PRO A 81 -16.26 -2.59 3.07
CA PRO A 81 -17.25 -2.09 2.11
C PRO A 81 -16.58 -1.76 0.78
N ARG A 82 -17.14 -2.28 -0.33
CA ARG A 82 -16.63 -2.05 -1.69
C ARG A 82 -16.37 -0.58 -1.99
N ALA A 83 -17.23 0.32 -1.49
CA ALA A 83 -17.05 1.77 -1.64
C ALA A 83 -15.73 2.28 -1.06
N VAL A 84 -15.29 1.78 0.10
CA VAL A 84 -14.05 2.19 0.75
C VAL A 84 -12.83 1.67 -0.01
N ALA A 85 -12.88 0.41 -0.46
CA ALA A 85 -11.81 -0.17 -1.28
C ALA A 85 -11.69 0.56 -2.63
N SER A 86 -12.81 0.77 -3.33
CA SER A 86 -12.82 1.51 -4.60
C SER A 86 -12.34 2.96 -4.46
N GLU A 87 -12.67 3.64 -3.36
CA GLU A 87 -12.16 4.98 -3.09
C GLU A 87 -10.64 4.97 -2.90
N LEU A 88 -10.12 4.06 -2.07
CA LEU A 88 -8.68 3.92 -1.86
C LEU A 88 -7.94 3.63 -3.18
N TYR A 89 -8.46 2.70 -3.98
CA TYR A 89 -7.83 2.32 -5.25
C TYR A 89 -7.95 3.43 -6.30
N GLY A 90 -9.05 4.18 -6.28
CA GLY A 90 -9.20 5.41 -7.05
C GLY A 90 -8.10 6.42 -6.73
N LEU A 91 -7.82 6.66 -5.45
CA LEU A 91 -6.71 7.53 -5.03
C LEU A 91 -5.36 7.03 -5.53
N VAL A 92 -5.11 5.72 -5.46
CA VAL A 92 -3.86 5.13 -5.97
C VAL A 92 -3.73 5.30 -7.49
N SER A 93 -4.83 5.25 -8.25
CA SER A 93 -4.80 5.48 -9.69
C SER A 93 -4.36 6.91 -10.07
N GLU A 94 -4.56 7.87 -9.16
CA GLU A 94 -4.10 9.26 -9.28
C GLU A 94 -2.65 9.44 -8.77
N TYR A 95 -1.91 8.35 -8.59
CA TYR A 95 -0.55 8.41 -8.06
C TYR A 95 0.34 9.39 -8.83
N GLN A 96 0.92 10.31 -8.08
CA GLN A 96 1.93 11.23 -8.55
C GLN A 96 3.23 10.99 -7.80
N ARG A 97 4.35 11.23 -8.47
CA ARG A 97 5.68 11.10 -7.86
C ARG A 97 5.75 11.93 -6.59
N VAL A 98 6.07 11.28 -5.48
CA VAL A 98 6.24 11.92 -4.17
C VAL A 98 7.56 12.68 -4.11
N SER A 99 7.58 13.76 -3.33
CA SER A 99 8.83 14.49 -3.07
C SER A 99 9.79 13.64 -2.25
N VAL A 100 11.10 13.92 -2.36
CA VAL A 100 12.15 13.22 -1.59
C VAL A 100 11.92 13.37 -0.09
N VAL A 101 11.44 14.52 0.36
CA VAL A 101 11.16 14.77 1.79
C VAL A 101 10.04 13.89 2.29
N GLU A 102 8.93 13.78 1.57
CA GLU A 102 7.80 12.91 1.94
C GLU A 102 8.19 11.44 1.95
N TRP A 103 9.03 11.06 1.00
CA TRP A 103 9.59 9.72 0.94
C TRP A 103 10.46 9.45 2.18
N ILE A 104 11.41 10.32 2.53
CA ILE A 104 12.25 10.19 3.73
C ILE A 104 11.40 10.17 5.02
N CYS A 105 10.41 11.06 5.15
CA CYS A 105 9.50 11.07 6.29
C CYS A 105 8.72 9.76 6.43
N THR A 106 8.42 9.10 5.31
CA THR A 106 7.79 7.77 5.30
C THR A 106 8.75 6.68 5.71
N TRP A 107 10.01 6.75 5.29
CA TRP A 107 11.05 5.86 5.80
C TRP A 107 11.24 5.99 7.31
N VAL A 108 11.44 7.20 7.81
CA VAL A 108 11.59 7.45 9.25
C VAL A 108 10.38 6.91 10.02
N HIS A 109 9.18 7.11 9.50
CA HIS A 109 7.97 6.55 10.10
C HIS A 109 7.95 5.02 10.05
N LEU A 110 8.33 4.41 8.92
CA LEU A 110 8.43 2.96 8.79
C LEU A 110 9.44 2.37 9.78
N PHE A 111 10.58 3.03 10.02
CA PHE A 111 11.58 2.58 10.99
C PHE A 111 11.01 2.47 12.42
N SER A 112 10.09 3.36 12.81
CA SER A 112 9.49 3.32 14.15
C SER A 112 8.33 2.33 14.29
N ARG A 113 7.83 1.74 13.20
CA ARG A 113 6.73 0.75 13.26
C ARG A 113 7.22 -0.66 13.60
N PRO A 114 6.44 -1.47 14.31
CA PRO A 114 6.84 -2.83 14.65
C PRO A 114 6.95 -3.74 13.41
N PHE A 115 7.74 -4.80 13.56
CA PHE A 115 7.66 -5.97 12.69
C PHE A 115 6.48 -6.84 13.11
N ASN A 116 5.68 -7.32 12.15
CA ASN A 116 4.57 -8.25 12.39
C ASN A 116 3.63 -7.78 13.51
N TYR A 117 2.71 -6.85 13.21
CA TYR A 117 1.74 -6.39 14.21
C TYR A 117 0.97 -7.56 14.82
N LYS A 118 1.03 -7.68 16.14
CA LYS A 118 0.06 -8.45 16.92
C LYS A 118 -0.77 -7.43 17.69
N PRO A 119 -2.10 -7.34 17.43
CA PRO A 119 -2.98 -6.42 18.15
C PRO A 119 -3.01 -6.72 19.65
#